data_AF-A0A8T4EI54-F1
#
_entry.id   AF-A0A8T4EI54-F1
#
_cell.length_a   1.000
_cell.length_b   1.000
_cell.length_c   1.000
_cell.angle_alpha   90.00
_cell.angle_beta   90.00
_cell.angle_gamma   90.00
#
_symmetry.space_group_name_H-M   'P 1'
#
loop_
_entity.id
_entity.type
_entity.pdbx_description
1 polymer ?
#
loop_
_entity_poly.entity_id
_entity_poly.type
_entity_poly.pdbx_seq_one_letter_code
_entity_poly.pdbx_strand_id
1 'polypeptide(L)'
;MIKVAKDTPLAELNLRRYEKPVKFGDRELVKKFCLSLGLLQPGDSRDVVVDVLHSLLKAKQDKKALSSEEVTSRVIEDRKKSKLALNGIANSNIRRQLKRLRELFIAEKVKNTYRIHEFDTLHSNFSEKTEKFLLLSVLERVKEYAKAVDERFK
;
A
#
# COMPACT_ATOMS: atom_id res chain seq x y z
N MET A 1 -9.57 30.41 16.85
CA MET A 1 -8.88 29.92 15.63
C MET A 1 -9.96 29.47 14.65
N ILE A 2 -10.00 30.05 13.44
CA ILE A 2 -10.96 29.64 12.41
C ILE A 2 -10.58 28.23 11.94
N LYS A 3 -11.51 27.29 12.08
CA LYS A 3 -11.31 25.89 11.69
C LYS A 3 -11.44 25.82 10.17
N VAL A 4 -10.32 25.92 9.46
CA VAL A 4 -10.28 25.74 8.00
C VAL A 4 -10.76 24.33 7.69
N ALA A 5 -11.82 24.22 6.88
CA ALA A 5 -12.30 22.94 6.38
C ALA A 5 -11.16 22.27 5.60
N LYS A 6 -10.80 21.04 5.96
CA LYS A 6 -9.78 20.28 5.24
C LYS A 6 -10.46 19.53 4.11
N ASP A 7 -10.18 19.94 2.87
CA ASP A 7 -10.59 19.19 1.69
C ASP A 7 -9.81 17.87 1.64
N THR A 8 -10.45 16.80 2.11
CA THR A 8 -9.86 15.45 2.13
C THR A 8 -10.43 14.67 0.95
N PRO A 9 -9.60 14.09 0.07
CA PRO A 9 -10.10 13.30 -1.04
C PRO A 9 -10.88 12.08 -0.54
N LEU A 10 -11.93 11.71 -1.26
CA LEU A 10 -12.70 10.49 -0.97
C LEU A 10 -11.86 9.24 -1.20
N ALA A 11 -11.00 9.26 -2.21
CA ALA A 11 -10.03 8.24 -2.52
C ALA A 11 -8.86 8.86 -3.28
N GLU A 12 -7.66 8.31 -3.08
CA GLU A 12 -6.45 8.71 -3.81
C GLU A 12 -5.67 7.48 -4.26
N LEU A 13 -5.01 7.59 -5.43
CA LEU A 13 -4.07 6.60 -5.92
C LEU A 13 -2.87 7.32 -6.52
N ASN A 14 -1.68 7.01 -6.01
CA ASN A 14 -0.42 7.55 -6.50
C ASN A 14 0.27 6.50 -7.38
N LEU A 15 0.54 6.83 -8.64
CA LEU A 15 1.25 5.93 -9.56
C LEU A 15 2.57 6.56 -10.02
N ARG A 16 3.64 5.78 -9.99
CA ARG A 16 4.97 6.18 -10.46
C ARG A 16 5.54 5.16 -11.43
N ARG A 17 6.04 5.67 -12.55
CA ARG A 17 6.77 4.87 -13.52
C ARG A 17 8.23 4.72 -13.06
N TYR A 18 8.69 3.47 -13.02
CA TYR A 18 10.09 3.10 -12.81
C TYR A 18 10.58 2.27 -14.01
N GLU A 19 11.87 1.95 -14.01
CA GLU A 19 12.46 0.99 -14.95
C GLU A 19 11.83 -0.40 -14.81
N LYS A 20 12.07 -1.26 -15.80
CA LYS A 20 11.58 -2.64 -15.78
C LYS A 20 12.08 -3.38 -14.52
N PRO A 21 11.28 -4.30 -13.95
CA PRO A 21 11.70 -5.05 -12.77
C PRO A 21 12.75 -6.12 -13.15
N VAL A 22 14.04 -5.76 -13.10
CA VAL A 22 15.15 -6.67 -13.42
C VAL A 22 16.04 -6.93 -12.21
N LYS A 23 16.32 -8.22 -11.94
CA LYS A 23 17.34 -8.73 -10.99
C LYS A 23 17.30 -8.15 -9.57
N PHE A 24 16.12 -7.88 -9.02
CA PHE A 24 15.97 -7.46 -7.62
C PHE A 24 15.89 -8.66 -6.67
N GLY A 25 16.48 -8.53 -5.47
CA GLY A 25 16.17 -9.43 -4.36
C GLY A 25 14.74 -9.20 -3.83
N ASP A 26 14.18 -10.18 -3.13
CA ASP A 26 12.76 -10.19 -2.71
C ASP A 26 12.30 -8.88 -2.06
N ARG A 27 13.03 -8.40 -1.04
CA ARG A 27 12.69 -7.16 -0.34
C ARG A 27 12.78 -5.93 -1.25
N GLU A 28 13.77 -5.89 -2.13
CA GLU A 28 13.94 -4.77 -3.06
C GLU A 28 12.83 -4.72 -4.10
N LEU A 29 12.40 -5.87 -4.61
CA LEU A 29 11.25 -5.97 -5.51
C LEU A 29 9.98 -5.44 -4.83
N VAL A 30 9.71 -5.85 -3.58
CA VAL A 30 8.59 -5.34 -2.79
C VAL A 30 8.74 -3.84 -2.55
N LYS A 31 9.95 -3.34 -2.29
CA LYS A 31 10.22 -1.90 -2.14
C LYS A 31 9.90 -1.12 -3.41
N LYS A 32 10.33 -1.60 -4.58
CA LYS A 32 10.05 -0.97 -5.88
C LYS A 32 8.54 -0.95 -6.16
N PHE A 33 7.82 -2.02 -5.83
CA PHE A 33 6.37 -2.05 -5.92
C PHE A 33 5.68 -1.04 -4.98
N CYS A 34 6.12 -0.95 -3.72
CA CYS A 34 5.62 0.07 -2.79
C CYS A 34 5.91 1.50 -3.28
N LEU A 35 7.08 1.73 -3.89
CA LEU A 35 7.43 3.02 -4.48
C LEU A 35 6.55 3.35 -5.69
N SER A 36 6.23 2.38 -6.56
CA SER A 36 5.37 2.60 -7.73
C SER A 36 3.93 2.95 -7.36
N LEU A 37 3.46 2.54 -6.18
CA LEU A 37 2.12 2.85 -5.66
C LEU A 37 2.09 4.06 -4.70
N GLY A 38 3.20 4.77 -4.55
CA GLY A 38 3.30 5.89 -3.60
C GLY A 38 3.13 5.51 -2.13
N LEU A 39 3.20 4.21 -1.79
CA LEU A 39 3.16 3.73 -0.40
C LEU A 39 4.40 4.17 0.38
N LEU A 40 5.50 4.38 -0.33
CA LEU A 40 6.77 4.90 0.17
C LEU A 40 7.19 6.12 -0.64
N GLN A 41 7.80 7.13 -0.01
CA GLN A 41 8.39 8.27 -0.72
C GLN A 41 9.85 7.96 -1.08
N PRO A 42 10.36 8.47 -2.22
CA PRO A 42 11.78 8.39 -2.53
C PRO A 42 12.59 9.08 -1.41
N GLY A 43 13.65 8.44 -0.94
CA GLY A 43 14.47 8.95 0.17
C GLY A 43 13.89 8.70 1.57
N ASP A 44 12.71 8.11 1.72
CA ASP A 44 12.18 7.77 3.04
C ASP A 44 12.95 6.60 3.66
N SER A 45 13.56 6.85 4.83
CA SER A 45 14.26 5.83 5.61
C SER A 45 13.31 4.94 6.41
N ARG A 46 12.04 5.37 6.59
CA ARG A 46 11.01 4.60 7.32
C ARG A 46 10.18 3.77 6.34
N ASP A 47 10.80 2.73 5.82
CA ASP A 47 10.23 1.84 4.80
C ASP A 47 9.42 0.65 5.35
N VAL A 48 8.85 0.75 6.56
CA VAL A 48 8.21 -0.38 7.25
C VAL A 48 7.02 -0.98 6.48
N VAL A 49 6.39 -0.22 5.59
CA VAL A 49 5.33 -0.73 4.70
C VAL A 49 5.85 -1.87 3.80
N VAL A 50 7.13 -1.82 3.41
CA VAL A 50 7.80 -2.86 2.63
C VAL A 50 7.84 -4.16 3.43
N ASP A 51 8.25 -4.08 4.70
CA ASP A 51 8.37 -5.26 5.55
C ASP A 51 6.99 -5.83 5.94
N VAL A 52 5.99 -4.97 6.14
CA VAL A 52 4.59 -5.38 6.36
C VAL A 52 4.06 -6.15 5.15
N LEU A 53 4.22 -5.59 3.94
CA LEU A 53 3.76 -6.26 2.72
C LEU A 53 4.52 -7.57 2.49
N HIS A 54 5.85 -7.56 2.67
CA HIS A 54 6.69 -8.75 2.56
C HIS A 54 6.26 -9.85 3.53
N SER A 55 5.94 -9.51 4.78
CA SER A 55 5.44 -10.46 5.79
C SER A 55 4.11 -11.12 5.37
N LEU A 56 3.18 -10.34 4.79
CA LEU A 56 1.93 -10.87 4.25
C LEU A 56 2.15 -11.74 3.00
N LEU A 57 3.07 -11.37 2.12
CA LEU A 57 3.42 -12.15 0.92
C LEU A 57 4.03 -13.50 1.27
N LYS A 58 4.93 -13.55 2.26
CA LYS A 58 5.45 -14.82 2.80
C LYS A 58 4.32 -15.67 3.38
N ALA A 59 3.46 -15.10 4.23
CA ALA A 59 2.34 -15.83 4.83
C ALA A 59 1.33 -16.36 3.79
N LYS A 60 1.17 -15.63 2.68
CA LYS A 60 0.30 -16.02 1.56
C LYS A 60 0.77 -17.32 0.90
N GLN A 61 2.06 -17.62 0.87
CA GLN A 61 2.59 -18.88 0.32
C GLN A 61 1.98 -20.10 1.03
N ASP A 62 1.75 -19.98 2.35
CA ASP A 62 1.12 -21.01 3.18
C ASP A 62 -0.40 -20.79 3.39
N LYS A 63 -1.01 -19.85 2.65
CA LYS A 63 -2.41 -19.40 2.85
C LYS A 63 -2.74 -19.04 4.31
N LYS A 64 -1.77 -18.47 5.03
CA LYS A 64 -1.93 -18.05 6.42
C LYS A 64 -2.31 -16.58 6.51
N ALA A 65 -3.35 -16.29 7.29
CA ALA A 65 -3.68 -14.92 7.72
C ALA A 65 -2.99 -14.60 9.05
N LEU A 66 -2.57 -13.35 9.24
CA LEU A 66 -1.78 -12.91 10.39
C LEU A 66 -2.52 -11.87 11.22
N SER A 67 -2.47 -11.95 12.55
CA SER A 67 -2.87 -10.84 13.42
C SER A 67 -1.91 -9.64 13.26
N SER A 68 -2.31 -8.46 13.73
CA SER A 68 -1.39 -7.31 13.71
C SER A 68 -0.14 -7.54 14.57
N GLU A 69 -0.26 -8.33 15.64
CA GLU A 69 0.86 -8.68 16.52
C GLU A 69 1.80 -9.66 15.83
N GLU A 70 1.28 -10.67 15.14
CA GLU A 70 2.08 -11.59 14.33
C GLU A 70 2.84 -10.85 13.23
N VAL A 71 2.19 -9.88 12.55
CA VAL A 71 2.86 -9.03 11.55
C VAL A 71 3.99 -8.24 12.20
N THR A 72 3.76 -7.59 13.34
CA THR A 72 4.78 -6.82 14.06
C THR A 72 5.98 -7.70 14.44
N SER A 73 5.74 -8.86 15.04
CA SER A 73 6.80 -9.78 15.45
C SER A 73 7.65 -10.23 14.26
N ARG A 74 7.01 -10.60 13.14
CA ARG A 74 7.70 -10.97 11.89
C ARG A 74 8.52 -9.82 11.31
N VAL A 75 7.98 -8.60 11.31
CA VAL A 75 8.70 -7.40 10.82
C VAL A 75 9.96 -7.14 11.66
N ILE A 76 9.85 -7.24 12.99
CA ILE A 76 10.99 -7.06 13.89
C ILE A 76 12.06 -8.13 13.65
N GLU A 77 11.64 -9.39 13.52
CA GLU A 77 12.54 -10.52 13.28
C GLU A 77 13.25 -10.39 11.92
N ASP A 78 12.52 -10.13 10.84
CA ASP A 78 13.08 -9.94 9.49
C ASP A 78 14.08 -8.78 9.48
N ARG A 79 13.76 -7.64 10.12
CA ARG A 79 14.70 -6.51 10.21
C ARG A 79 15.96 -6.82 11.00
N LYS A 80 15.85 -7.55 12.11
CA LYS A 80 17.02 -7.99 12.88
C LYS A 80 17.92 -8.91 12.05
N LYS A 81 17.34 -9.89 11.35
CA LYS A 81 18.08 -10.81 10.47
C LYS A 81 18.79 -10.06 9.33
N SER A 82 18.13 -9.07 8.75
CA SER A 82 18.69 -8.25 7.67
C SER A 82 19.53 -7.06 8.16
N LYS A 83 19.79 -6.93 9.47
CA LYS A 83 20.54 -5.82 10.09
C LYS A 83 20.01 -4.43 9.71
N LEU A 84 18.69 -4.31 9.57
CA LEU A 84 17.99 -3.05 9.27
C LEU A 84 17.59 -2.32 10.54
N ALA A 85 17.51 -0.99 10.46
CA ALA A 85 17.07 -0.16 11.59
C ALA A 85 15.62 -0.49 12.01
N LEU A 86 15.37 -0.54 13.32
CA LEU A 86 14.05 -0.82 13.89
C LEU A 86 13.13 0.42 13.92
N ASN A 87 13.18 1.24 12.88
CA ASN A 87 12.41 2.48 12.80
C ASN A 87 10.99 2.25 12.29
N GLY A 88 9.99 2.75 13.01
CA GLY A 88 8.58 2.66 12.61
C GLY A 88 7.92 1.31 12.87
N ILE A 89 8.49 0.45 13.71
CA ILE A 89 7.93 -0.88 14.05
C ILE A 89 6.79 -0.84 15.07
N ALA A 90 6.41 0.34 15.59
CA ALA A 90 5.36 0.47 16.58
C ALA A 90 4.03 -0.13 16.06
N ASN A 91 3.32 -0.87 16.90
CA ASN A 91 2.05 -1.53 16.56
C ASN A 91 1.03 -0.58 15.90
N SER A 92 0.94 0.66 16.36
CA SER A 92 0.07 1.68 15.77
C SER A 92 0.45 2.02 14.32
N ASN A 93 1.75 2.07 14.00
CA ASN A 93 2.23 2.28 12.64
C ASN A 93 1.98 1.05 11.77
N ILE A 94 2.24 -0.16 12.26
CA ILE A 94 1.95 -1.40 11.53
C ILE A 94 0.47 -1.47 11.15
N ARG A 95 -0.44 -1.18 12.09
CA ARG A 95 -1.89 -1.07 11.79
C ARG A 95 -2.21 -0.01 10.75
N ARG A 96 -1.53 1.15 10.78
CA ARG A 96 -1.67 2.19 9.75
C ARG A 96 -1.24 1.69 8.37
N GLN A 97 -0.11 0.98 8.27
CA GLN A 97 0.34 0.43 6.99
C GLN A 97 -0.59 -0.66 6.48
N LEU A 98 -1.08 -1.55 7.36
CA LEU A 98 -2.11 -2.53 7.01
C LEU A 98 -3.38 -1.86 6.48
N LYS A 99 -3.80 -0.74 7.08
CA LYS A 99 -4.94 0.06 6.56
C LYS A 99 -4.66 0.58 5.16
N ARG A 100 -3.49 1.18 4.91
CA ARG A 100 -3.10 1.71 3.59
C ARG A 100 -3.08 0.62 2.51
N LEU A 101 -2.56 -0.58 2.83
CA LEU A 101 -2.58 -1.72 1.92
C LEU A 101 -4.01 -2.18 1.59
N ARG A 102 -4.94 -2.08 2.54
CA ARG A 102 -6.36 -2.41 2.33
C ARG A 102 -7.07 -1.39 1.46
N GLU A 103 -6.80 -0.11 1.66
CA GLU A 103 -7.36 0.99 0.85
C GLU A 103 -6.97 0.85 -0.63
N LEU A 104 -5.86 0.18 -0.93
CA LEU A 104 -5.40 -0.12 -2.30
C LEU A 104 -5.84 -1.50 -2.82
N PHE A 105 -6.67 -2.25 -2.10
CA PHE A 105 -7.06 -3.64 -2.42
C PHE A 105 -5.90 -4.65 -2.47
N ILE A 106 -4.74 -4.34 -1.91
CA ILE A 106 -3.58 -5.25 -1.84
C ILE A 106 -3.77 -6.29 -0.73
N ALA A 107 -4.31 -5.84 0.40
CA ALA A 107 -4.58 -6.67 1.56
C ALA A 107 -6.06 -6.58 1.96
N GLU A 108 -6.51 -7.53 2.75
CA GLU A 108 -7.84 -7.49 3.38
C GLU A 108 -7.74 -7.83 4.86
N LYS A 109 -8.80 -7.50 5.60
CA LYS A 109 -8.95 -7.86 7.01
C LYS A 109 -10.08 -8.89 7.12
N VAL A 110 -9.79 -10.05 7.67
CA VAL A 110 -10.77 -11.11 7.96
C VAL A 110 -10.83 -11.28 9.47
N LYS A 111 -11.95 -10.91 10.10
CA LYS A 111 -12.07 -10.83 11.56
C LYS A 111 -10.93 -9.97 12.15
N ASN A 112 -9.99 -10.58 12.88
CA ASN A 112 -8.86 -9.90 13.51
C ASN A 112 -7.51 -10.17 12.82
N THR A 113 -7.53 -10.83 11.67
CA THR A 113 -6.33 -11.16 10.90
C THR A 113 -6.32 -10.42 9.56
N TYR A 114 -5.14 -10.38 8.96
CA TYR A 114 -4.85 -9.73 7.70
C TYR A 114 -4.20 -10.73 6.77
N ARG A 115 -4.52 -10.64 5.48
CA ARG A 115 -3.91 -11.44 4.43
C ARG A 115 -3.81 -10.61 3.15
N ILE A 116 -2.98 -11.06 2.21
CA ILE A 116 -3.10 -10.61 0.82
C ILE A 116 -4.54 -10.91 0.38
N HIS A 117 -5.15 -9.96 -0.32
CA HIS A 117 -6.55 -10.04 -0.68
C HIS A 117 -6.85 -11.38 -1.37
N GLU A 118 -7.73 -12.18 -0.76
CA GLU A 118 -8.13 -13.54 -1.16
C GLU A 118 -6.98 -14.54 -1.36
N PHE A 119 -5.80 -14.26 -0.80
CA PHE A 119 -4.56 -14.97 -1.12
C PHE A 119 -4.22 -15.01 -2.61
N ASP A 120 -4.65 -14.00 -3.37
CA ASP A 120 -4.36 -13.87 -4.80
C ASP A 120 -2.97 -13.26 -5.06
N THR A 121 -2.55 -13.20 -6.32
CA THR A 121 -1.35 -12.50 -6.78
C THR A 121 -1.53 -10.98 -6.69
N LEU A 122 -0.42 -10.26 -6.48
CA LEU A 122 -0.45 -8.79 -6.52
C LEU A 122 -0.87 -8.27 -7.89
N HIS A 123 -0.53 -8.98 -8.96
CA HIS A 123 -0.92 -8.62 -10.32
C HIS A 123 -2.43 -8.68 -10.49
N SER A 124 -3.06 -9.81 -10.14
CA SER A 124 -4.53 -9.97 -10.19
C SER A 124 -5.22 -8.92 -9.33
N ASN A 125 -4.80 -8.75 -8.07
CA ASN A 125 -5.37 -7.73 -7.18
C ASN A 125 -5.25 -6.32 -7.77
N PHE A 126 -4.14 -5.99 -8.42
CA PHE A 126 -3.97 -4.70 -9.06
C PHE A 126 -4.90 -4.54 -10.26
N SER A 127 -4.85 -5.46 -11.22
CA SER A 127 -5.59 -5.36 -12.48
C SER A 127 -7.11 -5.51 -12.30
N GLU A 128 -7.55 -6.40 -11.42
CA GLU A 128 -8.98 -6.67 -11.23
C GLU A 128 -9.64 -5.73 -10.24
N LYS A 129 -8.88 -5.20 -9.26
CA LYS A 129 -9.46 -4.41 -8.17
C LYS A 129 -8.97 -2.98 -8.17
N THR A 130 -7.65 -2.76 -8.03
CA THR A 130 -7.08 -1.42 -7.97
C THR A 130 -7.33 -0.63 -9.26
N GLU A 131 -7.13 -1.24 -10.42
CA GLU A 131 -7.28 -0.59 -11.72
C GLU A 131 -8.76 -0.36 -12.07
N LYS A 132 -9.59 -1.41 -12.02
CA LYS A 132 -10.99 -1.34 -12.46
C LYS A 132 -11.90 -0.52 -11.54
N PHE A 133 -11.66 -0.52 -10.22
CA PHE A 133 -12.52 0.20 -9.29
C PHE A 133 -11.88 1.50 -8.81
N LEU A 134 -10.67 1.47 -8.25
CA LEU A 134 -10.07 2.65 -7.62
C LEU A 134 -9.56 3.64 -8.67
N LEU A 135 -8.71 3.20 -9.60
CA LEU A 135 -8.13 4.08 -10.62
C LEU A 135 -9.20 4.66 -11.54
N LEU A 136 -10.11 3.82 -12.05
CA LEU A 136 -11.18 4.27 -12.94
C LEU A 136 -12.09 5.30 -12.23
N SER A 137 -12.50 5.04 -10.98
CA SER A 137 -13.32 5.99 -10.21
C SER A 137 -12.64 7.34 -10.01
N VAL A 138 -11.35 7.34 -9.66
CA VAL A 138 -10.57 8.57 -9.49
C VAL A 138 -10.44 9.32 -10.81
N LEU A 139 -10.16 8.61 -11.91
CA LEU A 139 -10.00 9.20 -13.24
C LEU A 139 -11.29 9.86 -13.73
N GLU A 140 -12.43 9.18 -13.59
CA GLU A 140 -13.73 9.74 -14.01
C GLU A 140 -14.07 11.00 -13.21
N ARG A 141 -13.82 11.02 -11.89
CA ARG A 141 -14.03 12.22 -11.09
C ARG A 141 -13.14 13.39 -11.52
N VAL A 142 -11.89 13.14 -11.89
CA VAL A 142 -11.01 14.19 -12.41
C VAL A 142 -11.53 14.74 -13.75
N LYS A 143 -12.03 13.87 -14.65
CA LYS A 143 -12.64 14.30 -15.91
C LYS A 143 -13.90 15.14 -15.70
N GLU A 144 -14.75 14.79 -14.74
CA GLU A 144 -15.92 15.59 -14.35
C GLU A 144 -15.52 17.00 -13.92
N TYR A 145 -14.49 17.13 -13.08
CA TYR A 145 -13.96 18.44 -12.67
C TYR A 145 -13.38 19.22 -13.84
N ALA A 146 -12.60 18.58 -14.71
CA ALA A 146 -12.04 19.22 -15.90
C ALA A 146 -13.16 19.81 -16.79
N LYS A 147 -14.21 19.01 -17.06
CA LYS A 147 -15.38 19.47 -17.80
C LYS A 147 -16.08 20.66 -17.12
N ALA A 148 -16.26 20.60 -15.81
CA ALA A 148 -16.89 21.69 -15.06
C ALA A 148 -16.06 22.98 -15.06
N VAL A 149 -14.72 22.87 -15.12
CA VAL A 149 -13.82 24.01 -15.31
C VAL A 149 -13.99 24.57 -16.72
N ASP A 150 -13.93 23.73 -17.77
CA ASP A 150 -14.12 24.17 -19.16
C ASP A 150 -15.46 24.88 -19.37
N GLU A 151 -16.54 24.41 -18.74
CA GLU A 151 -17.87 25.02 -18.84
C GLU A 151 -17.95 26.42 -18.18
N ARG A 152 -17.16 26.68 -17.15
CA ARG A 152 -17.17 27.95 -16.40
C ARG A 152 -16.20 28.99 -16.95
N PHE A 153 -15.11 28.55 -17.57
CA PHE A 153 -14.01 29.41 -18.04
C PHE A 153 -13.88 29.42 -19.57
N LYS A 154 -15.00 29.25 -20.28
CA LYS A 154 -15.12 29.45 -21.73
C LYS A 154 -15.03 30.91 -22.13
#